data_AF-A0A076HGM4-F1
#
_entry.id   AF-A0A076HGM4-F1
#
_cell.length_a   1.000
_cell.length_b   1.000
_cell.length_c   1.000
_cell.angle_alpha   90.00
_cell.angle_beta   90.00
_cell.angle_gamma   90.00
#
_symmetry.space_group_name_H-M   'P 1'
#
loop_
_entity.id
_entity.type
_entity.pdbx_description
1 polymer ?
#
loop_
_entity_poly.entity_id
_entity_poly.type
_entity_poly.pdbx_seq_one_letter_code
_entity_poly.pdbx_strand_id
1 'polypeptide(L)'
;MAEFTTALEPLTASIGELVTEFLDRARSPVGELEAPSTRQAGLMYELDSMVSDFLDQHQLSSDEFMLLEQQVLKSIAEELTLEEADGGSLQLSPDDEGNFAADSVLAALDLSITDHALHDSVTSVDPVGLDG
;
A
#
# COMPACT_ATOMS: atom_id res chain seq x y z
N MET A 1 -21.46 31.86 -8.15
CA MET A 1 -20.51 30.87 -8.70
C MET A 1 -19.32 30.79 -7.76
N ALA A 2 -18.83 29.57 -7.51
CA ALA A 2 -17.75 29.15 -6.61
C ALA A 2 -18.17 28.70 -5.19
N GLU A 3 -18.58 27.43 -5.07
CA GLU A 3 -18.62 26.68 -3.79
C GLU A 3 -18.11 25.22 -3.96
N PHE A 4 -17.24 24.95 -4.95
CA PHE A 4 -16.80 23.58 -5.26
C PHE A 4 -15.45 23.17 -4.67
N THR A 5 -14.82 24.00 -3.83
CA THR A 5 -13.43 23.75 -3.38
C THR A 5 -13.28 23.25 -1.94
N THR A 6 -14.34 23.18 -1.13
CA THR A 6 -14.22 22.81 0.30
C THR A 6 -14.35 21.31 0.59
N ALA A 7 -14.88 20.51 -0.35
CA ALA A 7 -15.08 19.08 -0.11
C ALA A 7 -13.84 18.20 -0.41
N LEU A 8 -12.89 18.66 -1.24
CA LEU A 8 -11.78 17.83 -1.72
C LEU A 8 -10.55 17.79 -0.79
N GLU A 9 -10.31 18.83 0.02
CA GLU A 9 -9.24 18.85 1.02
C GLU A 9 -9.36 17.76 2.11
N PRO A 10 -10.53 17.49 2.71
CA PRO A 10 -10.66 16.39 3.66
C PRO A 10 -10.47 15.02 3.00
N LEU A 11 -10.88 14.87 1.73
CA LEU A 11 -10.75 13.64 0.95
C LEU A 11 -9.29 13.22 0.78
N THR A 12 -8.38 14.15 0.44
CA THR A 12 -6.95 13.83 0.31
C THR A 12 -6.28 13.40 1.61
N ALA A 13 -6.67 13.99 2.75
CA ALA A 13 -6.16 13.56 4.06
C ALA A 13 -6.70 12.16 4.42
N SER A 14 -7.98 11.90 4.14
CA SER A 14 -8.59 10.59 4.40
C SER A 14 -8.07 9.48 3.47
N ILE A 15 -7.62 9.81 2.26
CA ILE A 15 -6.93 8.86 1.36
C ILE A 15 -5.58 8.43 1.94
N GLY A 16 -4.79 9.36 2.45
CA GLY A 16 -3.52 9.01 3.11
C GLY A 16 -3.72 8.10 4.32
N GLU A 17 -4.78 8.34 5.09
CA GLU A 17 -5.17 7.49 6.23
C GLU A 17 -5.61 6.08 5.76
N LEU A 18 -6.44 6.00 4.71
CA LEU A 18 -6.84 4.73 4.07
C LEU A 18 -5.64 3.91 3.60
N VAL A 19 -4.68 4.56 2.93
CA VAL A 19 -3.43 3.95 2.46
C VAL A 19 -2.60 3.44 3.63
N THR A 20 -2.48 4.25 4.69
CA THR A 20 -1.73 3.87 5.89
C THR A 20 -2.35 2.65 6.57
N GLU A 21 -3.68 2.64 6.75
CA GLU A 21 -4.40 1.48 7.29
C GLU A 21 -4.24 0.24 6.41
N PHE A 22 -4.32 0.40 5.09
CA PHE A 22 -4.11 -0.71 4.16
C PHE A 22 -2.70 -1.27 4.26
N LEU A 23 -1.67 -0.41 4.28
CA LEU A 23 -0.28 -0.83 4.43
C LEU A 23 -0.03 -1.52 5.78
N ASP A 24 -0.61 -1.03 6.87
CA ASP A 24 -0.50 -1.64 8.19
C ASP A 24 -1.12 -3.05 8.21
N ARG A 25 -2.31 -3.22 7.63
CA ARG A 25 -2.94 -4.54 7.46
C ARG A 25 -2.14 -5.46 6.56
N ALA A 26 -1.64 -4.94 5.44
CA ALA A 26 -0.83 -5.68 4.48
C ALA A 26 0.48 -6.21 5.10
N ARG A 27 1.10 -5.40 5.97
CA ARG A 27 2.32 -5.75 6.72
C ARG A 27 2.04 -6.59 7.96
N SER A 28 0.78 -6.70 8.39
CA SER A 28 0.41 -7.44 9.58
C SER A 28 0.76 -8.94 9.41
N PRO A 29 1.45 -9.57 10.37
CA PRO A 29 2.06 -10.89 10.23
C PRO A 29 1.07 -12.07 10.18
N VAL A 30 -0.22 -11.83 9.96
CA VAL A 30 -1.25 -12.88 10.00
C VAL A 30 -1.09 -13.93 8.88
N GLY A 31 -0.24 -13.67 7.87
CA GLY A 31 -0.03 -14.52 6.70
C GLY A 31 1.41 -14.94 6.41
N GLU A 32 2.22 -15.25 7.44
CA GLU A 32 3.64 -15.66 7.33
C GLU A 32 3.94 -16.84 6.36
N LEU A 33 2.94 -17.51 5.77
CA LEU A 33 3.14 -18.71 4.92
C LEU A 33 2.27 -18.79 3.66
N GLU A 34 1.55 -17.73 3.28
CA GLU A 34 0.77 -17.76 2.03
C GLU A 34 1.64 -17.48 0.80
N ALA A 35 1.32 -18.16 -0.31
CA ALA A 35 2.00 -17.93 -1.58
C ALA A 35 1.79 -16.47 -2.02
N PRO A 36 2.79 -15.83 -2.69
CA PRO A 36 2.73 -14.42 -3.04
C PRO A 36 1.47 -14.06 -3.84
N SER A 37 1.04 -14.93 -4.76
CA SER A 37 -0.20 -14.73 -5.53
C SER A 37 -1.47 -14.79 -4.68
N THR A 38 -1.49 -15.59 -3.61
CA THR A 38 -2.63 -15.66 -2.68
C THR A 38 -2.67 -14.41 -1.81
N ARG A 39 -1.50 -13.94 -1.34
CA ARG A 39 -1.38 -12.70 -0.58
C ARG A 39 -1.81 -11.50 -1.43
N GLN A 40 -1.32 -11.40 -2.66
CA GLN A 40 -1.72 -10.35 -3.61
C GLN A 40 -3.23 -10.31 -3.84
N ALA A 41 -3.88 -11.47 -4.03
CA ALA A 41 -5.32 -11.53 -4.19
C ALA A 41 -6.08 -11.08 -2.92
N GLY A 42 -5.58 -11.42 -1.74
CA GLY A 42 -6.11 -10.95 -0.46
C GLY A 42 -5.99 -9.43 -0.30
N LEU A 43 -4.80 -8.89 -0.60
CA LEU A 43 -4.54 -7.45 -0.58
C LEU A 43 -5.43 -6.70 -1.57
N MET A 44 -5.63 -7.23 -2.77
CA MET A 44 -6.52 -6.63 -3.76
C MET A 44 -7.97 -6.58 -3.25
N TYR A 45 -8.44 -7.65 -2.61
CA TYR A 45 -9.78 -7.70 -2.04
C TYR A 45 -9.95 -6.72 -0.87
N GLU A 46 -8.95 -6.63 0.02
CA GLU A 46 -8.97 -5.66 1.12
C GLU A 46 -8.97 -4.22 0.61
N LEU A 47 -8.14 -3.93 -0.39
CA LEU A 47 -8.08 -2.61 -1.03
C LEU A 47 -9.43 -2.25 -1.64
N ASP A 48 -10.03 -3.15 -2.44
CA ASP A 48 -11.34 -2.94 -3.06
C ASP A 48 -12.43 -2.71 -2.00
N SER A 49 -12.43 -3.51 -0.92
CA SER A 49 -13.38 -3.34 0.18
C SER A 49 -13.21 -1.99 0.89
N MET A 50 -11.99 -1.55 1.15
CA MET A 50 -11.70 -0.28 1.80
C MET A 50 -12.06 0.92 0.91
N VAL A 51 -11.73 0.85 -0.37
CA VAL A 51 -12.11 1.88 -1.35
C VAL A 51 -13.63 1.93 -1.49
N SER A 52 -14.33 0.79 -1.56
CA SER A 52 -15.78 0.74 -1.61
C SER A 52 -16.45 1.33 -0.36
N ASP A 53 -15.95 1.00 0.83
CA ASP A 53 -16.46 1.54 2.08
C ASP A 53 -16.24 3.06 2.15
N PHE A 54 -15.07 3.52 1.72
CA PHE A 54 -14.76 4.94 1.60
C PHE A 54 -15.70 5.67 0.64
N LEU A 55 -15.99 5.09 -0.54
CA LEU A 55 -16.96 5.68 -1.46
C LEU A 55 -18.35 5.79 -0.84
N ASP A 56 -18.81 4.77 -0.11
CA ASP A 56 -20.12 4.79 0.55
C ASP A 56 -20.17 5.86 1.65
N GLN A 57 -19.15 5.91 2.50
CA GLN A 57 -19.00 6.92 3.55
C GLN A 57 -19.02 8.35 3.00
N HIS A 58 -18.40 8.57 1.84
CA HIS A 58 -18.31 9.88 1.20
C HIS A 58 -19.41 10.12 0.14
N GLN A 59 -20.35 9.18 -0.04
CA GLN A 59 -21.42 9.22 -1.05
C GLN A 59 -20.91 9.50 -2.48
N LEU A 60 -19.74 8.96 -2.81
CA LEU A 60 -19.09 9.14 -4.09
C LEU A 60 -19.68 8.21 -5.16
N SER A 61 -19.61 8.64 -6.42
CA SER A 61 -20.10 7.85 -7.56
C SER A 61 -19.06 6.84 -8.03
N SER A 62 -19.50 5.82 -8.76
CA SER A 62 -18.59 4.82 -9.36
C SER A 62 -17.56 5.42 -10.32
N ASP A 63 -17.83 6.58 -10.93
CA ASP A 63 -16.84 7.31 -11.72
C ASP A 63 -15.66 7.82 -10.86
N GLU A 64 -15.94 8.19 -9.60
CA GLU A 64 -14.91 8.61 -8.63
C GLU A 64 -14.14 7.42 -8.06
N PHE A 65 -14.69 6.19 -8.14
CA PHE A 65 -13.99 4.96 -7.73
C PHE A 65 -12.64 4.85 -8.43
N MET A 66 -12.61 4.98 -9.76
CA MET A 66 -11.37 4.83 -10.53
C MET A 66 -10.35 5.92 -10.19
N LEU A 67 -10.82 7.15 -9.95
CA LEU A 67 -9.94 8.26 -9.54
C LEU A 67 -9.40 8.08 -8.13
N LEU A 68 -10.21 7.54 -7.22
CA LEU A 68 -9.83 7.24 -5.85
C LEU A 68 -8.87 6.07 -5.80
N GLU A 69 -9.19 4.96 -6.47
CA GLU A 69 -8.33 3.79 -6.61
C GLU A 69 -6.96 4.19 -7.14
N GLN A 70 -6.89 5.00 -8.19
CA GLN A 70 -5.61 5.47 -8.72
C GLN A 70 -4.84 6.37 -7.75
N GLN A 71 -5.52 7.24 -6.98
CA GLN A 71 -4.86 8.03 -5.94
C GLN A 71 -4.31 7.18 -4.81
N VAL A 72 -5.04 6.13 -4.42
CA VAL A 72 -4.62 5.17 -3.40
C VAL A 72 -3.42 4.37 -3.90
N LEU A 73 -3.50 3.79 -5.11
CA LEU A 73 -2.40 3.06 -5.74
C LEU A 73 -1.15 3.91 -5.92
N LYS A 74 -1.32 5.16 -6.35
CA LYS A 74 -0.22 6.11 -6.47
C LYS A 74 0.41 6.40 -5.10
N SER A 75 -0.39 6.66 -4.07
CA SER A 75 0.14 6.92 -2.72
C SER A 75 0.89 5.72 -2.16
N ILE A 76 0.37 4.50 -2.37
CA ILE A 76 1.07 3.26 -2.01
C ILE A 76 2.40 3.16 -2.77
N ALA A 77 2.38 3.41 -4.08
CA ALA A 77 3.59 3.36 -4.90
C ALA A 77 4.65 4.39 -4.45
N GLU A 78 4.21 5.60 -4.08
CA GLU A 78 5.08 6.65 -3.55
C GLU A 78 5.68 6.25 -2.20
N GLU A 79 4.90 5.66 -1.27
CA GLU A 79 5.40 5.13 0.00
C GLU A 79 6.44 4.02 -0.22
N LEU A 80 6.11 3.03 -1.06
CA LEU A 80 7.02 1.92 -1.38
C LEU A 80 8.33 2.44 -2.01
N THR A 81 8.24 3.44 -2.87
CA THR A 81 9.41 4.07 -3.49
C THR A 81 10.22 4.88 -2.47
N LEU A 82 9.55 5.53 -1.51
CA LEU A 82 10.19 6.32 -0.46
C LEU A 82 10.97 5.43 0.50
N GLU A 83 10.43 4.26 0.86
CA GLU A 83 11.10 3.25 1.70
C GLU A 83 12.30 2.61 1.00
N GLU A 84 12.20 2.38 -0.31
CA GLU A 84 13.27 1.78 -1.13
C GLU A 84 14.36 2.78 -1.56
N ALA A 85 14.14 4.08 -1.41
CA ALA A 85 15.07 5.13 -1.83
C ALA A 85 16.46 5.04 -1.18
N ASP A 86 16.60 4.26 -0.09
CA ASP A 86 17.88 4.03 0.59
C ASP A 86 18.61 2.75 0.11
N GLY A 87 18.04 1.90 -0.75
CA GLY A 87 18.76 0.67 -1.15
C GLY A 87 18.19 -0.27 -2.21
N GLY A 88 17.01 -0.06 -2.80
CA GLY A 88 16.33 -1.15 -3.50
C GLY A 88 15.91 -0.91 -4.95
N SER A 89 15.86 -2.01 -5.71
CA SER A 89 15.61 -2.07 -7.16
C SER A 89 14.11 -2.02 -7.52
N LEU A 90 13.23 -1.68 -6.57
CA LEU A 90 11.80 -1.60 -6.79
C LEU A 90 11.47 -0.36 -7.62
N GLN A 91 11.24 -0.59 -8.91
CA GLN A 91 10.95 0.47 -9.88
C GLN A 91 9.50 0.34 -10.34
N LEU A 92 8.59 0.96 -9.60
CA LEU A 92 7.20 1.12 -10.02
C LEU A 92 7.15 2.20 -11.10
N SER A 93 6.85 1.79 -12.33
CA SER A 93 6.68 2.71 -13.46
C SER A 93 5.19 2.90 -13.73
N PRO A 94 4.69 4.15 -13.76
CA PRO A 94 3.34 4.41 -14.22
C PRO A 94 3.22 4.13 -15.73
N ASP A 95 1.99 3.86 -16.18
CA ASP A 95 1.67 3.72 -17.59
C ASP A 95 1.78 5.06 -18.35
N ASP A 96 1.57 5.06 -19.67
CA ASP A 96 1.61 6.27 -20.52
C ASP A 96 0.65 7.38 -20.05
N GLU A 97 -0.42 7.02 -19.33
CA GLU A 97 -1.36 7.97 -18.71
C GLU A 97 -0.97 8.45 -17.31
N GLY A 98 0.13 7.96 -16.74
CA GLY A 98 0.56 8.30 -15.38
C GLY A 98 -0.13 7.48 -14.27
N ASN A 99 -0.86 6.43 -14.67
CA ASN A 99 -1.63 5.56 -13.78
C ASN A 99 -0.81 4.35 -13.34
N PHE A 100 -1.02 3.86 -12.12
CA PHE A 100 -0.34 2.68 -11.61
C PHE A 100 -1.24 1.45 -11.73
N ALA A 101 -0.66 0.32 -12.15
CA ALA A 101 -1.39 -0.94 -12.16
C ALA A 101 -1.42 -1.53 -10.75
N ALA A 102 -2.62 -1.90 -10.28
CA ALA A 102 -2.81 -2.53 -8.98
C ALA A 102 -1.91 -3.76 -8.80
N ASP A 103 -1.81 -4.61 -9.82
CA ASP A 103 -0.96 -5.81 -9.80
C ASP A 103 0.52 -5.47 -9.53
N SER A 104 1.07 -4.47 -10.22
CA SER A 104 2.45 -4.01 -10.03
C SER A 104 2.67 -3.45 -8.63
N VAL A 105 1.75 -2.61 -8.14
CA VAL A 105 1.84 -1.98 -6.81
C VAL A 105 1.74 -3.04 -5.71
N LEU A 106 0.82 -4.00 -5.84
CA LEU A 106 0.64 -5.09 -4.88
C LEU A 106 1.81 -6.08 -4.92
N ALA A 107 2.39 -6.36 -6.09
CA ALA A 107 3.60 -7.16 -6.20
C ALA A 107 4.80 -6.48 -5.54
N ALA A 108 4.91 -5.16 -5.71
CA ALA A 108 5.92 -4.35 -5.05
C ALA A 108 5.74 -4.30 -3.53
N LEU A 109 4.51 -4.18 -3.06
CA LEU A 109 4.15 -4.27 -1.64
C LEU A 109 4.48 -5.65 -1.07
N ASP A 110 4.15 -6.73 -1.77
CA ASP A 110 4.47 -8.11 -1.36
C ASP A 110 5.98 -8.34 -1.22
N LEU A 111 6.77 -7.79 -2.16
CA LEU A 111 8.23 -7.79 -2.08
C LEU A 111 8.73 -7.00 -0.87
N SER A 112 8.18 -5.82 -0.63
CA SER A 112 8.53 -4.97 0.54
C SER A 112 8.21 -5.68 1.86
N ILE A 113 7.04 -6.32 1.98
CA ILE A 113 6.65 -7.10 3.16
C ILE A 113 7.61 -8.28 3.37
N THR A 114 7.96 -8.97 2.28
CA THR A 114 8.90 -10.10 2.33
C THR A 114 10.30 -9.66 2.74
N ASP A 115 10.79 -8.54 2.20
CA ASP A 115 12.07 -7.95 2.59
C ASP A 115 12.07 -7.56 4.08
N HIS A 116 11.01 -6.91 4.55
CA HIS A 116 10.86 -6.51 5.95
C HIS A 116 10.85 -7.72 6.90
N ALA A 117 10.16 -8.79 6.52
CA ALA A 117 10.14 -10.05 7.28
C ALA A 117 11.51 -10.74 7.35
N LEU A 118 12.30 -10.64 6.27
CA LEU A 118 13.68 -11.15 6.24
C LEU A 118 14.63 -10.29 7.09
N HIS A 119 14.44 -8.97 7.10
CA HIS A 119 15.26 -8.05 7.90
C HIS A 119 15.01 -8.19 9.41
N ASP A 120 13.76 -8.37 9.83
CA ASP A 120 13.40 -8.59 11.24
C ASP A 120 14.00 -9.91 11.76
N SER A 121 14.02 -10.94 10.91
CA SER A 121 14.61 -12.25 11.23
C SER A 121 16.14 -12.19 11.46
N VAL A 122 16.85 -11.20 10.92
CA VAL A 122 18.33 -11.09 11.02
C VAL A 122 18.78 -10.36 12.29
N THR A 123 17.90 -9.64 13.00
CA THR A 123 18.28 -8.93 14.24
C THR A 123 18.31 -9.85 15.48
N SER A 124 17.74 -11.06 15.40
CA SER A 124 17.82 -12.06 16.47
C SER A 124 19.10 -12.91 16.40
N VAL A 125 20.27 -12.30 16.22
CA VAL A 125 21.55 -12.95 16.51
C VAL A 125 22.06 -12.43 17.84
N ASP A 126 21.73 -13.17 18.90
CA ASP A 126 22.27 -13.02 20.25
C ASP A 126 23.81 -12.98 20.19
N PRO A 127 24.49 -11.89 20.62
CA PRO A 127 25.92 -11.93 20.83
C PRO A 127 26.18 -12.69 22.14
N VAL A 128 26.02 -14.01 22.14
CA VAL A 128 26.35 -14.80 23.32
C VAL A 128 27.85 -14.69 23.56
N GLY A 129 28.13 -14.15 24.73
CA GLY A 129 29.44 -13.76 25.21
C GLY A 129 30.46 -14.89 25.08
N LEU A 130 31.60 -14.46 24.58
CA LEU A 130 32.93 -14.98 24.84
C LEU A 130 33.15 -15.13 26.36
N ASP A 131 33.03 -16.34 26.91
CA ASP A 131 33.73 -16.75 28.15
C ASP A 131 33.84 -18.28 28.23
N GLY A 132 35.08 -18.78 28.19
CA GLY A 132 35.46 -20.19 28.27
C GLY A 132 36.92 -20.42 27.94
#